data_AF-A0A3S4XQ43-F1
#
_entry.id   AF-A0A3S4XQ43-F1
#
_cell.length_a   1.000
_cell.length_b   1.000
_cell.length_c   1.000
_cell.angle_alpha   90.00
_cell.angle_beta   90.00
_cell.angle_gamma   90.00
#
_symmetry.space_group_name_H-M   'P 1'
#
loop_
_entity.id
_entity.type
_entity.pdbx_description
1 polymer ?
#
loop_
_entity_poly.entity_id
_entity_poly.type
_entity_poly.pdbx_seq_one_letter_code
_entity_poly.pdbx_strand_id
1 'polypeptide(L)'
;MSNSKGLGNFKNLFFYAPNGKPDGIKIALLSEVATKEDFFNIKKVSAADLKHAHRIPYQLMGGKPENVGSTGDVEKAAKVFVRNKLTPLQVRIKEVND
;
A
#
# COMPACT_ATOMS: atom_id res chain seq x y z
N MET A 1 2.93 40.42 -15.95
CA MET A 1 2.47 39.44 -14.94
C MET A 1 1.45 38.43 -15.51
N SER A 2 1.58 37.95 -16.76
CA SER A 2 0.53 37.10 -17.36
C SER A 2 0.90 35.63 -17.63
N ASN A 3 2.06 35.14 -17.17
CA ASN A 3 2.47 33.74 -17.41
C ASN A 3 3.17 33.12 -16.19
N SER A 4 2.49 33.05 -15.04
CA SER A 4 2.93 32.27 -13.88
C SER A 4 2.01 31.08 -13.67
N LYS A 5 2.54 29.86 -13.80
CA LYS A 5 1.84 28.56 -13.64
C LYS A 5 1.57 28.23 -12.17
N GLY A 6 0.83 29.09 -11.46
CA GLY A 6 0.59 28.90 -10.02
C GLY A 6 -0.54 29.73 -9.42
N LEU A 7 -1.50 30.19 -10.23
CA LEU A 7 -2.69 30.90 -9.73
C LEU A 7 -3.61 29.93 -8.97
N GLY A 8 -3.33 29.65 -7.69
CA GLY A 8 -4.20 28.79 -6.88
C GLY A 8 -3.73 28.48 -5.46
N ASN A 9 -2.42 28.42 -5.21
CA ASN A 9 -1.91 27.90 -3.92
C ASN A 9 -1.74 28.95 -2.81
N PHE A 10 -1.80 30.25 -3.13
CA PHE A 10 -1.64 31.31 -2.13
C PHE A 10 -2.70 32.39 -2.36
N LYS A 11 -3.87 32.22 -1.73
CA LYS A 11 -4.97 33.18 -1.85
C LYS A 11 -4.72 34.50 -1.12
N ASN A 12 -3.84 34.54 -0.12
CA ASN A 12 -3.42 35.78 0.55
C ASN A 12 -1.89 35.84 0.63
N LEU A 13 -1.24 36.41 -0.39
CA LEU A 13 0.17 36.81 -0.32
C LEU A 13 0.25 38.27 -0.76
N PHE A 14 0.43 39.18 0.21
CA PHE A 14 0.73 40.59 -0.07
C PHE A 14 2.21 40.82 0.18
N PHE A 15 2.92 41.32 -0.83
CA PHE A 15 4.35 41.56 -0.77
C PHE A 15 4.68 43.00 -1.18
N TYR A 16 5.46 43.71 -0.36
CA TYR A 16 5.92 45.07 -0.62
C TYR A 16 7.45 45.14 -0.44
N ALA A 17 8.18 45.37 -1.54
CA ALA A 17 9.63 45.62 -1.52
C ALA A 17 9.94 46.98 -2.14
N PRO A 18 10.09 48.04 -1.34
CA PRO A 18 10.60 49.31 -1.84
C PRO A 18 12.10 49.14 -2.16
N ASN A 19 12.50 49.48 -3.38
CA ASN A 19 13.87 49.32 -3.93
C ASN A 19 14.39 47.87 -4.08
N GLY A 20 13.52 46.86 -4.21
CA GLY A 20 13.92 45.46 -4.31
C GLY A 20 14.76 45.13 -5.56
N LYS A 21 15.93 44.52 -5.37
CA LYS A 21 16.73 43.92 -6.46
C LYS A 21 15.96 42.74 -7.08
N PRO A 22 16.10 42.47 -8.40
CA PRO A 22 15.37 41.40 -9.09
C PRO A 22 15.55 40.00 -8.46
N ASP A 23 16.65 39.76 -7.72
CA ASP A 23 16.92 38.49 -7.01
C ASP A 23 16.46 38.46 -5.53
N GLY A 24 15.77 39.48 -5.04
CA GLY A 24 15.49 39.69 -3.61
C GLY A 24 14.50 38.72 -2.96
N ILE A 25 13.74 37.95 -3.75
CA ILE A 25 12.78 36.96 -3.25
C ILE A 25 13.04 35.64 -3.93
N LYS A 26 13.60 34.69 -3.18
CA LYS A 26 13.66 33.29 -3.59
C LYS A 26 12.61 32.52 -2.80
N ILE A 27 11.47 32.26 -3.42
CA ILE A 27 10.51 31.30 -2.88
C ILE A 27 11.13 29.93 -3.12
N ALA A 28 11.76 29.37 -2.10
CA ALA A 28 12.14 27.97 -2.12
C ALA A 28 10.85 27.15 -2.13
N LEU A 29 10.57 26.49 -3.26
CA LEU A 29 9.60 25.42 -3.29
C LEU A 29 10.14 24.33 -2.36
N LEU A 30 9.65 24.28 -1.13
CA LEU A 30 9.74 23.06 -0.35
C LEU A 30 8.98 22.04 -1.17
N SER A 31 9.72 21.20 -1.91
CA SER A 31 9.15 20.09 -2.66
C SER A 31 8.19 19.39 -1.72
N GLU A 32 6.90 19.47 -2.07
CA GLU A 32 5.86 18.64 -1.51
C GLU A 32 6.42 17.22 -1.56
N VAL A 33 6.79 16.68 -0.40
CA VAL A 33 7.46 15.38 -0.30
C VAL A 33 6.63 14.40 -1.11
N ALA A 34 7.24 13.86 -2.16
CA ALA A 34 6.61 13.05 -3.20
C ALA A 34 6.22 11.65 -2.70
N THR A 35 5.73 11.52 -1.47
CA THR A 35 5.20 10.27 -0.88
C THR A 35 3.82 9.91 -1.41
N LYS A 36 3.35 10.52 -2.50
CA LYS A 36 2.03 10.21 -3.09
C LYS A 36 1.95 8.80 -3.70
N GLU A 37 3.07 8.12 -3.96
CA GLU A 37 3.04 6.75 -4.52
C GLU A 37 3.35 5.61 -3.55
N ASP A 38 3.97 5.86 -2.39
CA ASP A 38 4.35 4.76 -1.50
C ASP A 38 3.20 4.21 -0.66
N PHE A 39 2.18 5.01 -0.31
CA PHE A 39 1.12 4.53 0.59
C PHE A 39 0.30 3.38 -0.01
N PHE A 40 0.04 3.41 -1.32
CA PHE A 40 -0.66 2.33 -1.99
C PHE A 40 0.18 1.05 -2.03
N ASN A 41 1.48 1.20 -2.32
CA ASN A 41 2.44 0.10 -2.33
C ASN A 41 2.61 -0.50 -0.94
N ILE A 42 2.77 0.32 0.10
CA ILE A 42 2.85 -0.11 1.50
C ILE A 42 1.60 -0.91 1.87
N LYS A 43 0.39 -0.40 1.58
CA LYS A 43 -0.86 -1.12 1.87
C LYS A 43 -0.93 -2.46 1.15
N LYS A 44 -0.50 -2.51 -0.12
CA LYS A 44 -0.50 -3.73 -0.92
C LYS A 44 0.46 -4.78 -0.33
N VAL A 45 1.69 -4.37 -0.01
CA VAL A 45 2.71 -5.26 0.58
C VAL A 45 2.26 -5.75 1.96
N SER A 46 1.82 -4.85 2.84
CA SER A 46 1.33 -5.24 4.17
C SER A 46 0.14 -6.19 4.11
N ALA A 47 -0.79 -6.00 3.16
CA ALA A 47 -1.89 -6.94 2.97
C ALA A 47 -1.42 -8.30 2.46
N ALA A 48 -0.39 -8.35 1.61
CA ALA A 48 0.22 -9.59 1.17
C ALA A 48 0.95 -10.32 2.32
N ASP A 49 1.67 -9.58 3.17
CA ASP A 49 2.37 -10.12 4.34
C ASP A 49 1.39 -10.77 5.33
N LEU A 50 0.28 -10.08 5.64
CA LEU A 50 -0.77 -10.64 6.50
C LEU A 50 -1.39 -11.91 5.91
N LYS A 51 -1.69 -11.92 4.60
CA LYS A 51 -2.22 -13.12 3.93
C LYS A 51 -1.21 -14.29 3.99
N HIS A 52 0.08 -13.99 3.81
CA HIS A 52 1.13 -15.00 3.85
C HIS A 52 1.35 -15.56 5.27
N ALA A 53 1.22 -14.71 6.31
CA ALA A 53 1.36 -15.10 7.71
C ALA A 53 0.36 -16.20 8.11
N HIS A 54 -0.88 -16.11 7.64
CA HIS A 54 -1.89 -17.13 7.90
C HIS A 54 -1.64 -18.45 7.14
N ARG A 55 -0.79 -18.44 6.10
CA ARG A 55 -0.43 -19.61 5.27
C ARG A 55 -1.65 -20.34 4.68
N ILE A 56 -2.78 -19.64 4.54
CA ILE A 56 -3.99 -20.13 3.89
C ILE A 56 -3.88 -19.79 2.39
N PRO A 57 -4.09 -20.76 1.48
CA PRO A 57 -4.15 -20.48 0.06
C PRO A 57 -5.16 -19.37 -0.25
N TYR A 58 -4.75 -18.43 -1.11
CA TYR A 58 -5.54 -17.24 -1.45
C TYR A 58 -6.99 -17.56 -1.84
N GLN A 59 -7.16 -18.60 -2.66
CA GLN A 59 -8.44 -19.08 -3.15
C GLN A 59 -9.39 -19.61 -2.05
N LEU A 60 -8.86 -20.07 -0.92
CA LEU A 60 -9.67 -20.56 0.21
C LEU A 60 -10.07 -19.44 1.17
N MET A 61 -9.47 -18.26 1.05
CA MET A 61 -9.77 -17.10 1.91
C MET A 61 -10.98 -16.28 1.44
N GLY A 62 -11.62 -16.63 0.32
CA GLY A 62 -12.75 -15.88 -0.25
C GLY A 62 -12.39 -14.48 -0.77
N GLY A 63 -11.09 -14.17 -0.93
CA GLY A 63 -10.61 -12.88 -1.43
C GLY A 63 -10.72 -12.78 -2.96
N LYS A 64 -11.02 -11.58 -3.48
CA LYS A 64 -11.03 -11.31 -4.93
C LYS A 64 -9.60 -11.38 -5.48
N PRO A 65 -9.26 -12.25 -6.44
CA PRO A 65 -7.92 -12.32 -7.00
C PRO A 65 -7.53 -10.99 -7.65
N GLU A 66 -6.29 -10.53 -7.42
CA GLU A 66 -5.75 -9.37 -8.13
C GLU A 66 -5.63 -9.66 -9.63
N ASN A 67 -5.29 -10.91 -9.98
CA ASN A 67 -5.17 -11.40 -11.35
C ASN A 67 -5.98 -12.69 -11.51
N VAL A 68 -7.07 -12.63 -12.27
CA VAL A 68 -8.06 -13.72 -12.45
C VAL A 68 -7.43 -15.00 -13.01
N GLY A 69 -6.35 -14.89 -13.81
CA GLY A 69 -5.66 -16.03 -14.40
C GLY A 69 -4.79 -16.87 -13.45
N SER A 70 -4.61 -16.46 -12.19
CA SER A 70 -3.66 -17.09 -11.25
C SER A 70 -4.29 -17.98 -10.18
N THR A 71 -5.62 -18.10 -10.14
CA THR A 71 -6.32 -18.76 -9.03
C THR A 71 -6.11 -20.28 -9.02
N GLY A 72 -5.90 -20.91 -10.18
CA GLY A 72 -5.68 -22.36 -10.28
C GLY A 72 -6.89 -23.19 -9.84
N ASP A 73 -6.66 -24.47 -9.55
CA ASP A 73 -7.69 -25.42 -9.10
C ASP A 73 -7.84 -25.38 -7.56
N VAL A 74 -9.03 -24.99 -7.12
CA VAL A 74 -9.43 -24.84 -5.70
C VAL A 74 -9.43 -26.17 -4.96
N GLU A 75 -9.91 -27.24 -5.60
CA GLU A 75 -9.97 -28.56 -4.98
C GLU A 75 -8.57 -29.08 -4.69
N LYS A 76 -7.66 -28.93 -5.66
CA LYS A 76 -6.26 -29.33 -5.50
C LYS A 76 -5.57 -28.54 -4.39
N ALA A 77 -5.80 -27.23 -4.32
CA ALA A 77 -5.24 -26.39 -3.28
C ALA A 77 -5.77 -26.73 -1.89
N ALA A 78 -7.07 -27.04 -1.76
CA ALA A 78 -7.68 -27.50 -0.52
C ALA A 78 -7.04 -28.81 -0.04
N LYS A 79 -6.87 -29.81 -0.92
CA LYS A 79 -6.23 -31.08 -0.59
C LYS A 79 -4.81 -30.89 -0.04
N VAL A 80 -4.00 -30.05 -0.69
CA VAL A 80 -2.62 -29.77 -0.26
C VAL A 80 -2.61 -29.00 1.07
N PHE A 81 -3.49 -28.02 1.24
CA PHE A 81 -3.58 -27.24 2.49
C PHE A 81 -4.00 -28.11 3.68
N VAL A 82 -4.99 -28.97 3.49
CA VAL A 82 -5.44 -29.88 4.56
C VAL A 82 -4.30 -30.78 5.02
N ARG A 83 -3.64 -31.44 4.06
CA ARG A 83 -2.52 -32.36 4.33
C ARG A 83 -1.34 -31.65 5.02
N ASN A 84 -0.96 -30.46 4.56
CA ASN A 84 0.29 -29.82 4.99
C ASN A 84 0.14 -28.85 6.17
N LYS A 85 -1.07 -28.34 6.44
CA LYS A 85 -1.31 -27.34 7.49
C LYS A 85 -2.35 -27.77 8.52
N LEU A 86 -3.54 -28.19 8.10
CA LEU A 86 -4.62 -28.54 9.04
C LEU A 86 -4.33 -29.83 9.81
N THR A 87 -3.99 -30.93 9.14
CA THR A 87 -3.76 -32.21 9.82
C THR A 87 -2.64 -32.13 10.88
N PRO A 88 -1.46 -31.54 10.59
CA PRO A 88 -0.42 -31.37 11.61
C PRO A 88 -0.88 -30.48 12.77
N LEU A 89 -1.61 -29.40 12.50
CA LEU A 89 -2.13 -28.52 13.55
C LEU A 89 -3.14 -29.24 14.44
N GLN A 90 -4.05 -30.02 13.86
CA GLN A 90 -5.01 -30.85 14.59
C GLN A 90 -4.29 -31.87 15.49
N VAL A 91 -3.21 -32.49 15.01
CA VAL A 91 -2.39 -33.41 15.82
C VAL A 91 -1.74 -32.68 16.99
N ARG A 92 -1.13 -31.51 16.77
CA ARG A 92 -0.55 -30.71 17.87
C ARG A 92 -1.56 -30.25 18.90
N ILE A 93 -2.79 -29.92 18.48
CA ILE A 93 -3.85 -29.53 19.41
C ILE A 93 -4.37 -30.75 20.19
N LYS A 94 -4.39 -31.95 19.59
CA LYS A 94 -4.77 -33.17 20.30
C LYS A 94 -3.84 -33.48 21.47
N GLU A 95 -2.55 -33.16 21.37
CA GLU A 95 -1.59 -33.31 22.47
C GLU A 95 -1.98 -32.50 23.74
N VAL A 96 -2.86 -31.50 23.63
CA VAL A 96 -3.35 -30.72 24.78
C VAL A 96 -4.46 -31.46 25.54
N ASN A 97 -5.10 -32.45 24.90
CA ASN A 97 -6.17 -33.22 25.51
C ASN A 97 -5.67 -34.42 26.33
N ASP A 98 -4.35 -34.65 26.34
CA ASP A 98 -3.65 -35.67 27.13
C ASP A 98 -2.90 -35.01 28.31
#